data_AF-A0A9X3AI94-F1
#
_entry.id   AF-A0A9X3AI94-F1
#
_cell.length_a   1.000
_cell.length_b   1.000
_cell.length_c   1.000
_cell.angle_alpha   90.00
_cell.angle_beta   90.00
_cell.angle_gamma   90.00
#
_symmetry.space_group_name_H-M   'P 1'
#
loop_
_entity.id
_entity.type
_entity.pdbx_description
1 polymer ?
#
loop_
_entity_poly.entity_id
_entity_poly.type
_entity_poly.pdbx_seq_one_letter_code
_entity_poly.pdbx_strand_id
1 'polypeptide(L)'
;MTAIVEGVFGLGQSEREAALLPALTELTEHHRAHCEPYDRILGSLGHARGADFGSVEQVPWLPVRMFKHHVLKSVPDDQVFKVLTSSGTTGAEVSRIYLDKEAAADQPRYLGRTLQAVLGEKRLPMLMVDTIGIIKNRRSFSARGAGVLGMANFGRKHVYALDEDDQPDVEAIKGFLAAHGDEPFLIFGFTFMVWQYLYEVAREHRLDLSNGILIHSGGWKKLIDRAVDNTEFRRRFAQDTGLTRIHNYYGMVEQLGTVFVEGPSGNSLYCPDFADVVIRDPETWAEQPVGVPGVIEVVSTVPRSYPGHALLTEDLGVVHGIDDGDWPGKRFSVLGRLPRAEARGCSDTFSGGAA
;
A
#
# COMPACT_ATOMS: atom_id res chain seq x y z
N MET A 1 13.45 -13.37 22.53
CA MET A 1 13.92 -11.98 22.65
C MET A 1 14.51 -11.57 21.32
N THR A 2 13.64 -11.08 20.44
CA THR A 2 14.01 -10.56 19.12
C THR A 2 14.45 -9.13 19.34
N ALA A 3 15.69 -8.79 18.95
CA ALA A 3 16.15 -7.41 18.96
C ALA A 3 15.20 -6.58 18.07
N ILE A 4 14.53 -5.61 18.66
CA ILE A 4 13.74 -4.61 17.94
C ILE A 4 14.77 -3.70 17.27
N VAL A 5 14.90 -3.83 15.95
CA VAL A 5 15.55 -2.83 15.09
C VAL A 5 14.93 -1.48 15.42
N GLU A 6 15.73 -0.41 15.54
CA GLU A 6 15.22 0.98 15.66
C GLU A 6 14.06 1.16 14.65
N GLY A 7 12.84 1.21 15.19
CA GLY A 7 11.63 0.88 14.43
C GLY A 7 11.20 2.01 13.51
N VAL A 8 10.50 1.66 12.43
CA VAL A 8 9.86 2.60 11.49
C VAL A 8 8.48 3.06 11.99
N PHE A 9 8.07 2.54 13.13
CA PHE A 9 6.84 2.91 13.85
C PHE A 9 7.21 3.25 15.29
N GLY A 10 8.11 4.22 15.47
CA GLY A 10 8.69 4.59 16.75
C GLY A 10 8.13 5.87 17.36
N LEU A 11 7.52 6.75 16.56
CA LEU A 11 7.12 8.09 16.98
C LEU A 11 5.65 8.14 17.39
N GLY A 12 5.38 8.68 18.59
CA GLY A 12 4.03 9.08 18.99
C GLY A 12 3.50 10.22 18.11
N GLN A 13 2.19 10.48 18.13
CA GLN A 13 1.58 11.38 17.13
C GLN A 13 2.17 12.80 17.15
N SER A 14 2.35 13.38 18.35
CA SER A 14 2.92 14.72 18.49
C SER A 14 4.36 14.82 17.98
N GLU A 15 5.18 13.81 18.29
CA GLU A 15 6.58 13.74 17.83
C GLU A 15 6.66 13.52 16.32
N ARG A 16 5.76 12.70 15.77
CA ARG A 16 5.62 12.47 14.34
C ARG A 16 5.28 13.76 13.60
N GLU A 17 4.25 14.49 14.03
CA GLU A 17 3.87 15.75 13.39
C GLU A 17 5.00 16.80 13.49
N ALA A 18 5.68 16.88 14.64
CA ALA A 18 6.83 17.76 14.81
C ALA A 18 8.00 17.42 13.86
N ALA A 19 8.20 16.13 13.55
CA ALA A 19 9.22 15.68 12.59
C ALA A 19 8.78 15.86 11.13
N LEU A 20 7.51 15.62 10.82
CA LEU A 20 6.98 15.68 9.45
C LEU A 20 6.80 17.11 8.96
N LEU A 21 6.27 18.01 9.78
CA LEU A 21 5.86 19.35 9.35
C LEU A 21 6.98 20.14 8.66
N PRO A 22 8.20 20.25 9.22
CA PRO A 22 9.29 20.98 8.54
C PRO A 22 9.66 20.36 7.18
N ALA A 23 9.67 19.03 7.08
CA ALA A 23 9.98 18.33 5.85
C ALA A 23 8.88 18.48 4.80
N LEU A 24 7.61 18.47 5.19
CA LEU A 24 6.47 18.67 4.29
C LEU A 24 6.41 20.14 3.79
N THR A 25 6.74 21.11 4.63
CA THR A 25 6.87 22.52 4.24
C THR A 25 8.00 22.68 3.22
N GLU A 26 9.18 22.08 3.47
CA GLU A 26 10.29 22.11 2.51
C GLU A 26 9.94 21.45 1.19
N LEU A 27 9.30 20.27 1.20
CA LEU A 27 8.85 19.60 -0.02
C LEU A 27 7.84 20.45 -0.79
N THR A 28 6.91 21.11 -0.11
CA THR A 28 5.95 22.02 -0.75
C THR A 28 6.68 23.12 -1.53
N GLU A 29 7.65 23.80 -0.93
CA GLU A 29 8.40 24.85 -1.64
C GLU A 29 9.36 24.29 -2.71
N HIS A 30 10.02 23.16 -2.45
CA HIS A 30 10.84 22.45 -3.45
C HIS A 30 10.03 22.14 -4.70
N HIS A 31 8.83 21.58 -4.55
CA HIS A 31 7.98 21.26 -5.68
C HIS A 31 7.43 22.53 -6.35
N ARG A 32 7.11 23.60 -5.62
CA ARG A 32 6.71 24.88 -6.22
C ARG A 32 7.83 25.51 -7.04
N ALA A 33 9.08 25.32 -6.64
CA ALA A 33 10.25 25.82 -7.37
C ALA A 33 10.53 25.03 -8.67
N HIS A 34 10.25 23.71 -8.68
CA HIS A 34 10.67 22.83 -9.77
C HIS A 34 9.53 22.21 -10.60
N CYS A 35 8.27 22.41 -10.22
CA CYS A 35 7.09 21.91 -10.93
C CYS A 35 6.12 23.08 -11.19
N GLU A 36 6.26 23.72 -12.36
CA GLU A 36 5.44 24.88 -12.75
C GLU A 36 3.92 24.60 -12.70
N PRO A 37 3.39 23.44 -13.14
CA PRO A 37 1.97 23.15 -13.00
C PRO A 37 1.52 23.07 -11.53
N TYR A 38 2.35 22.51 -10.64
CA TYR A 38 2.04 22.44 -9.20
C TYR A 38 1.99 23.83 -8.56
N ASP A 39 2.96 24.69 -8.85
CA ASP A 39 2.97 26.08 -8.37
C ASP A 39 1.73 26.85 -8.84
N ARG A 40 1.33 26.68 -10.10
CA ARG A 40 0.11 27.28 -10.64
C ARG A 40 -1.15 26.76 -9.96
N ILE A 41 -1.22 25.47 -9.67
CA ILE A 41 -2.35 24.87 -8.94
C ILE A 41 -2.44 25.48 -7.54
N LEU A 42 -1.36 25.45 -6.77
CA LEU A 42 -1.36 26.01 -5.42
C LEU A 42 -1.66 27.52 -5.38
N GLY A 43 -1.07 28.28 -6.32
CA GLY A 43 -1.38 29.72 -6.44
C GLY A 43 -2.86 29.97 -6.74
N SER A 44 -3.48 29.14 -7.59
CA SER A 44 -4.92 29.25 -7.91
C SER A 44 -5.83 28.85 -6.75
N LEU A 45 -5.35 27.95 -5.87
CA LEU A 45 -6.04 27.56 -4.63
C LEU A 45 -5.82 28.56 -3.48
N GLY A 46 -5.06 29.64 -3.70
CA GLY A 46 -4.82 30.68 -2.71
C GLY A 46 -3.67 30.41 -1.74
N HIS A 47 -2.85 29.38 -2.00
CA HIS A 47 -1.66 29.10 -1.19
C HIS A 47 -0.47 29.93 -1.68
N ALA A 48 -0.07 30.92 -0.87
CA ALA A 48 1.06 31.80 -1.14
C ALA A 48 2.41 31.06 -1.05
N ARG A 49 3.40 31.55 -1.81
CA ARG A 49 4.81 31.10 -1.70
C ARG A 49 5.34 31.41 -0.30
N GLY A 50 6.10 30.48 0.29
CA GLY A 50 6.74 30.70 1.59
C GLY A 50 5.76 30.82 2.74
N ALA A 51 4.56 30.24 2.60
CA ALA A 51 3.62 30.11 3.69
C ALA A 51 4.23 29.21 4.77
N ASP A 52 4.03 29.61 6.03
CA ASP A 52 4.34 28.78 7.18
C ASP A 52 3.07 28.02 7.58
N PHE A 53 3.22 26.72 7.85
CA PHE A 53 2.11 25.84 8.22
C PHE A 53 2.26 25.48 9.70
N GLY A 54 1.21 25.67 10.49
CA GLY A 54 1.24 25.41 11.94
C GLY A 54 1.02 23.95 12.32
N SER A 55 0.50 23.13 11.40
CA SER A 55 0.21 21.71 11.60
C SER A 55 0.24 20.96 10.27
N VAL A 56 0.37 19.62 10.33
CA VAL A 56 0.42 18.76 9.12
C VAL A 56 -0.85 18.89 8.28
N GLU A 57 -2.02 18.99 8.91
CA GLU A 57 -3.31 19.20 8.25
C GLU A 57 -3.43 20.54 7.48
N GLN A 58 -2.53 21.51 7.72
CA GLN A 58 -2.50 22.78 6.98
C GLN A 58 -1.62 22.73 5.73
N VAL A 59 -0.82 21.67 5.57
CA VAL A 59 0.00 21.48 4.37
C VAL A 59 -0.91 21.33 3.14
N PRO A 60 -0.66 22.07 2.04
CA PRO A 60 -1.51 22.00 0.85
C PRO A 60 -1.43 20.63 0.18
N TRP A 61 -2.59 19.99 0.00
CA TRP A 61 -2.73 18.70 -0.67
C TRP A 61 -3.18 18.84 -2.12
N LEU A 62 -2.93 17.80 -2.91
CA LEU A 62 -3.48 17.65 -4.26
C LEU A 62 -4.50 16.51 -4.33
N PRO A 63 -5.62 16.67 -5.03
CA PRO A 63 -6.43 15.52 -5.45
C PRO A 63 -5.57 14.55 -6.27
N VAL A 64 -5.52 13.28 -5.88
CA VAL A 64 -4.65 12.27 -6.52
C VAL A 64 -4.89 12.13 -8.03
N ARG A 65 -6.11 12.41 -8.50
CA ARG A 65 -6.47 12.42 -9.93
C ARG A 65 -5.69 13.45 -10.76
N MET A 66 -5.07 14.47 -10.15
CA MET A 66 -4.29 15.48 -10.89
C MET A 66 -3.12 14.87 -11.66
N PHE A 67 -2.55 13.75 -11.20
CA PHE A 67 -1.49 13.03 -11.92
C PHE A 67 -1.94 12.38 -13.24
N LYS A 68 -3.25 12.27 -13.48
CA LYS A 68 -3.79 11.80 -14.77
C LYS A 68 -3.81 12.90 -15.81
N HIS A 69 -4.19 14.10 -15.37
CA HIS A 69 -4.47 15.23 -16.25
C HIS A 69 -3.26 16.17 -16.43
N HIS A 70 -2.27 16.08 -15.54
CA HIS A 70 -1.10 16.94 -15.54
C HIS A 70 0.20 16.15 -15.49
N VAL A 71 1.23 16.67 -16.17
CA VAL A 71 2.61 16.22 -15.99
C VAL A 71 3.16 16.92 -14.75
N LEU A 72 3.06 16.25 -13.61
CA LEU A 72 3.56 16.73 -12.33
C LEU A 72 4.91 16.08 -12.03
N LYS A 73 5.99 16.83 -12.21
CA LYS A 73 7.37 16.41 -11.90
C LYS A 73 8.20 17.60 -11.47
N SER A 74 9.13 17.34 -10.56
CA SER A 74 10.06 18.32 -9.99
C SER A 74 11.51 18.03 -10.37
N VAL A 75 11.68 17.27 -11.47
CA VAL A 75 12.96 16.92 -12.06
C VAL A 75 12.96 17.28 -13.55
N PRO A 76 14.09 17.74 -14.09
CA PRO A 76 14.25 17.96 -15.53
C PRO A 76 14.06 16.68 -16.36
N ASP A 77 13.66 16.84 -17.64
CA ASP A 77 13.38 15.75 -18.56
C ASP A 77 14.56 14.80 -18.78
N ASP A 78 15.78 15.33 -18.81
CA ASP A 78 17.02 14.58 -18.97
C ASP A 78 17.44 13.79 -17.72
N GLN A 79 16.82 14.08 -16.57
CA GLN A 79 17.04 13.37 -15.31
C GLN A 79 15.97 12.31 -15.01
N VAL A 80 14.90 12.24 -15.82
CA VAL A 80 13.88 11.20 -15.69
C VAL A 80 14.50 9.84 -15.99
N PHE A 81 14.67 9.04 -14.94
CA PHE A 81 15.21 7.69 -15.00
C PHE A 81 14.12 6.66 -15.29
N LYS A 82 12.94 6.83 -14.70
CA LYS A 82 11.82 5.89 -14.82
C LYS A 82 10.48 6.62 -14.72
N VAL A 83 9.48 6.15 -15.47
CA VAL A 83 8.09 6.60 -15.32
C VAL A 83 7.25 5.41 -14.88
N LEU A 84 6.50 5.58 -13.78
CA LEU A 84 5.52 4.62 -13.30
C LEU A 84 4.11 5.09 -13.67
N THR A 85 3.22 4.12 -13.90
CA THR A 85 1.81 4.39 -14.21
C THR A 85 0.87 3.68 -13.25
N SER A 86 -0.25 4.33 -12.89
CA SER A 86 -1.32 3.64 -12.14
C SER A 86 -1.96 2.54 -12.99
N SER A 87 -2.57 1.53 -12.37
CA SER A 87 -3.51 0.65 -13.10
C SER A 87 -4.66 1.47 -13.65
N GLY A 88 -4.79 1.49 -14.98
CA GLY A 88 -6.01 1.89 -15.68
C GLY A 88 -6.64 0.67 -16.35
N THR A 89 -7.96 0.70 -16.52
CA THR A 89 -8.62 -0.13 -17.52
C THR A 89 -8.18 0.31 -18.91
N THR A 90 -8.17 -0.61 -19.88
CA THR A 90 -7.78 -0.31 -21.27
C THR A 90 -8.58 0.90 -21.80
N GLY A 91 -7.89 2.00 -22.12
CA GLY A 91 -8.49 3.24 -22.63
C GLY A 91 -8.69 4.37 -21.60
N ALA A 92 -8.46 4.13 -20.31
CA ALA A 92 -8.54 5.18 -19.27
C ALA A 92 -7.21 5.95 -19.13
N GLU A 93 -7.29 7.24 -18.79
CA GLU A 93 -6.10 8.01 -18.39
C GLU A 93 -5.52 7.43 -17.10
N VAL A 94 -4.21 7.20 -17.09
CA VAL A 94 -3.45 6.70 -15.95
C VAL A 94 -2.61 7.81 -15.35
N SER A 95 -2.42 7.77 -14.03
CA SER A 95 -1.46 8.63 -13.34
C SER A 95 -0.07 8.34 -13.88
N ARG A 96 0.77 9.37 -14.05
CA ARG A 96 2.17 9.22 -14.46
C ARG A 96 3.08 9.81 -13.40
N ILE A 97 3.99 8.99 -12.87
CA ILE A 97 4.90 9.35 -11.80
C ILE A 97 6.33 9.28 -12.32
N TYR A 98 7.00 10.42 -12.33
CA TYR A 98 8.33 10.60 -12.92
C TYR A 98 9.39 10.52 -11.83
N LEU A 99 10.33 9.59 -11.98
CA LEU A 99 11.39 9.32 -11.01
C LEU A 99 12.74 9.62 -11.62
N ASP A 100 13.58 10.32 -10.87
CA ASP A 100 15.03 10.31 -11.06
C ASP A 100 15.64 9.03 -10.45
N LYS A 101 16.98 8.94 -10.48
CA LYS A 101 17.70 7.77 -9.95
C LYS A 101 17.59 7.66 -8.43
N GLU A 102 17.54 8.78 -7.71
CA GLU A 102 17.50 8.81 -6.25
C GLU A 102 16.13 8.32 -5.76
N ALA A 103 15.05 8.91 -6.27
CA ALA A 103 13.68 8.50 -5.95
C ALA A 103 13.40 7.03 -6.33
N ALA A 104 13.97 6.55 -7.44
CA ALA A 104 13.85 5.15 -7.84
C ALA A 104 14.60 4.19 -6.90
N ALA A 105 15.67 4.65 -6.24
CA ALA A 105 16.42 3.88 -5.25
C ALA A 105 15.78 3.94 -3.86
N ASP A 106 15.17 5.06 -3.49
CA ASP A 106 14.51 5.23 -2.20
C ASP A 106 13.23 4.40 -2.07
N GLN A 107 12.48 4.21 -3.16
CA GLN A 107 11.24 3.43 -3.14
C GLN A 107 11.39 2.05 -2.45
N PRO A 108 12.26 1.13 -2.90
CA PRO A 108 12.43 -0.17 -2.24
C PRO A 108 13.04 -0.05 -0.84
N ARG A 109 13.80 1.01 -0.54
CA ARG A 109 14.40 1.24 0.77
C ARG A 109 13.35 1.57 1.82
N TYR A 110 12.47 2.53 1.55
CA TYR A 110 11.40 2.93 2.47
C TYR A 110 10.31 1.85 2.58
N LEU A 111 9.92 1.24 1.46
CA LEU A 111 9.01 0.10 1.49
C LEU A 111 9.57 -1.05 2.33
N GLY A 112 10.86 -1.35 2.17
CA GLY A 112 11.51 -2.41 2.91
C GLY A 112 11.62 -2.14 4.40
N ARG A 113 11.92 -0.89 4.77
CA ARG A 113 11.88 -0.42 6.16
C ARG A 113 10.52 -0.69 6.81
N THR A 114 9.42 -0.32 6.14
CA THR A 114 8.07 -0.55 6.68
C THR A 114 7.73 -2.04 6.79
N LEU A 115 7.98 -2.82 5.73
CA LEU A 115 7.63 -4.25 5.73
C LEU A 115 8.52 -5.10 6.64
N GLN A 116 9.76 -4.69 6.91
CA GLN A 116 10.63 -5.35 7.87
C GLN A 116 10.05 -5.38 9.29
N ALA A 117 9.16 -4.45 9.64
CA ALA A 117 8.47 -4.45 10.94
C ALA A 117 7.62 -5.71 11.17
N VAL A 118 7.13 -6.33 10.09
CA VAL A 118 6.30 -7.56 10.14
C VAL A 118 7.00 -8.78 9.55
N LEU A 119 7.92 -8.59 8.61
CA LEU A 119 8.66 -9.68 7.94
C LEU A 119 9.98 -10.04 8.63
N GLY A 120 10.60 -9.10 9.34
CA GLY A 120 11.99 -9.16 9.76
C GLY A 120 12.98 -8.83 8.62
N GLU A 121 14.27 -8.82 8.94
CA GLU A 121 15.33 -8.35 8.04
C GLU A 121 15.68 -9.32 6.90
N LYS A 122 15.42 -10.62 7.10
CA LYS A 122 15.81 -11.67 6.17
C LYS A 122 14.75 -11.83 5.08
N ARG A 123 15.19 -11.93 3.81
CA ARG A 123 14.32 -12.40 2.73
C ARG A 123 13.84 -13.82 3.04
N LEU A 124 12.56 -14.15 2.86
CA LEU A 124 12.00 -15.46 3.24
C LEU A 124 11.71 -16.33 2.01
N PRO A 125 11.68 -17.68 2.10
CA PRO A 125 11.05 -18.49 1.06
C PRO A 125 9.65 -17.95 0.77
N MET A 126 9.24 -17.84 -0.50
CA MET A 126 8.03 -17.09 -0.85
C MET A 126 7.06 -17.88 -1.71
N LEU A 127 5.83 -18.00 -1.23
CA LEU A 127 4.67 -18.48 -1.97
C LEU A 127 3.87 -17.29 -2.49
N MET A 128 3.80 -17.13 -3.81
CA MET A 128 3.00 -16.11 -4.47
C MET A 128 1.64 -16.71 -4.85
N VAL A 129 0.55 -16.13 -4.34
CA VAL A 129 -0.82 -16.49 -4.73
C VAL A 129 -1.17 -15.77 -6.04
N ASP A 130 -0.46 -16.18 -7.08
CA ASP A 130 -0.53 -15.66 -8.44
C ASP A 130 0.04 -16.71 -9.41
N THR A 131 0.01 -16.42 -10.71
CA THR A 131 0.65 -17.22 -11.76
C THR A 131 1.99 -16.61 -12.15
N ILE A 132 2.97 -17.45 -12.53
CA ILE A 132 4.25 -16.96 -13.07
C ILE A 132 4.06 -16.15 -14.38
N GLY A 133 2.95 -16.39 -15.10
CA GLY A 133 2.60 -15.69 -16.34
C GLY A 133 2.51 -14.17 -16.18
N ILE A 134 2.17 -13.68 -14.98
CA ILE A 134 2.04 -12.25 -14.68
C ILE A 134 3.38 -11.49 -14.84
N ILE A 135 4.52 -12.18 -14.67
CA ILE A 135 5.85 -11.59 -14.79
C ILE A 135 6.41 -11.79 -16.22
N LYS A 136 6.06 -12.90 -16.88
CA LYS A 136 6.54 -13.22 -18.23
C LYS A 136 5.98 -12.28 -19.30
N ASN A 137 4.73 -11.83 -19.16
CA ASN A 137 4.07 -10.96 -20.13
C ASN A 137 4.36 -9.46 -19.89
N ARG A 138 5.52 -8.99 -20.36
CA ARG A 138 5.92 -7.56 -20.34
C ARG A 138 4.94 -6.59 -21.02
N ARG A 139 4.02 -7.09 -21.86
CA ARG A 139 3.02 -6.27 -22.57
C ARG A 139 1.79 -5.93 -21.72
N SER A 140 1.59 -6.57 -20.58
CA SER A 140 0.50 -6.29 -19.64
C SER A 140 1.06 -6.01 -18.24
N PHE A 141 1.76 -4.89 -18.07
CA PHE A 141 2.10 -4.37 -16.73
C PHE A 141 0.82 -3.84 -16.05
N SER A 142 -0.05 -4.77 -15.62
CA SER A 142 -1.18 -4.47 -14.76
C SER A 142 -0.69 -4.14 -13.34
N ALA A 143 -1.48 -3.45 -12.53
CA ALA A 143 -1.05 -3.18 -11.16
C ALA A 143 -0.96 -4.45 -10.29
N ARG A 144 -1.64 -5.54 -10.68
CA ARG A 144 -1.41 -6.89 -10.14
C ARG A 144 0.06 -7.31 -10.31
N GLY A 145 0.57 -7.23 -11.55
CA GLY A 145 1.98 -7.55 -11.85
C GLY A 145 2.97 -6.64 -11.13
N ALA A 146 2.67 -5.34 -11.02
CA ALA A 146 3.50 -4.41 -10.26
C ALA A 146 3.56 -4.75 -8.75
N GLY A 147 2.42 -5.12 -8.15
CA GLY A 147 2.36 -5.55 -6.74
C GLY A 147 3.17 -6.83 -6.49
N VAL A 148 2.98 -7.85 -7.33
CA VAL A 148 3.74 -9.12 -7.26
C VAL A 148 5.24 -8.87 -7.40
N LEU A 149 5.65 -8.08 -8.40
CA LEU A 149 7.06 -7.77 -8.63
C LEU A 149 7.66 -6.94 -7.48
N GLY A 150 6.91 -5.99 -6.93
CA GLY A 150 7.32 -5.21 -5.76
C GLY A 150 7.61 -6.10 -4.56
N MET A 151 6.72 -7.05 -4.29
CA MET A 151 6.85 -7.97 -3.16
C MET A 151 7.87 -9.09 -3.36
N ALA A 152 8.20 -9.43 -4.61
CA ALA A 152 9.20 -10.43 -4.95
C ALA A 152 10.58 -10.15 -4.30
N ASN A 153 10.90 -8.88 -4.06
CA ASN A 153 12.17 -8.46 -3.45
C ASN A 153 12.32 -8.92 -2.00
N PHE A 154 11.22 -9.15 -1.28
CA PHE A 154 11.21 -9.65 0.10
C PHE A 154 11.28 -11.18 0.19
N GLY A 155 11.02 -11.86 -0.93
CA GLY A 155 11.07 -13.30 -1.04
C GLY A 155 12.36 -13.83 -1.66
N ARG A 156 12.64 -15.12 -1.47
CA ARG A 156 13.58 -15.96 -2.23
C ARG A 156 12.88 -17.27 -2.56
N LYS A 157 13.45 -18.09 -3.45
CA LYS A 157 12.90 -19.42 -3.79
C LYS A 157 11.39 -19.34 -4.12
N HIS A 158 11.04 -18.42 -5.02
CA HIS A 158 9.65 -18.10 -5.33
C HIS A 158 8.93 -19.31 -5.95
N VAL A 159 7.78 -19.66 -5.37
CA VAL A 159 6.83 -20.63 -5.93
C VAL A 159 5.50 -19.92 -6.14
N TYR A 160 4.82 -20.24 -7.23
CA TYR A 160 3.53 -19.67 -7.61
C TYR A 160 2.44 -20.69 -7.30
N ALA A 161 1.36 -20.24 -6.67
CA ALA A 161 0.25 -21.10 -6.28
C ALA A 161 -0.72 -21.37 -7.43
N LEU A 162 -0.63 -20.63 -8.54
CA LEU A 162 -1.45 -20.82 -9.73
C LEU A 162 -0.63 -21.26 -10.93
N ASP A 163 -1.22 -22.11 -11.76
CA ASP A 163 -0.66 -22.53 -13.05
C ASP A 163 -0.84 -21.44 -14.15
N GLU A 164 -0.56 -21.79 -15.41
CA GLU A 164 -0.69 -20.85 -16.54
C GLU A 164 -2.16 -20.59 -16.95
N ASP A 165 -3.11 -21.40 -16.48
CA ASP A 165 -4.55 -21.29 -16.71
C ASP A 165 -5.29 -20.65 -15.50
N ASP A 166 -4.54 -19.99 -14.60
CA ASP A 166 -5.02 -19.37 -13.36
C ASP A 166 -5.75 -20.36 -12.41
N GLN A 167 -5.45 -21.66 -12.49
CA GLN A 167 -5.97 -22.68 -11.57
C GLN A 167 -4.97 -22.98 -10.44
N PRO A 168 -5.43 -23.36 -9.23
CA PRO A 168 -4.52 -23.70 -8.15
C PRO A 168 -3.63 -24.92 -8.46
N ASP A 169 -2.32 -24.73 -8.40
CA ASP A 169 -1.33 -25.80 -8.51
C ASP A 169 -1.04 -26.37 -7.11
N VAL A 170 -1.89 -27.33 -6.72
CA VAL A 170 -1.84 -27.97 -5.39
C VAL A 170 -0.50 -28.64 -5.14
N GLU A 171 0.12 -29.23 -6.16
CA GLU A 171 1.38 -29.96 -6.01
C GLU A 171 2.55 -28.98 -5.84
N ALA A 172 2.54 -27.83 -6.51
CA ALA A 172 3.50 -26.76 -6.25
C ALA A 172 3.40 -26.22 -4.82
N ILE A 173 2.18 -26.00 -4.30
CA ILE A 173 1.97 -25.54 -2.92
C ILE A 173 2.48 -26.59 -1.92
N LYS A 174 2.11 -27.87 -2.09
CA LYS A 174 2.60 -28.96 -1.23
C LYS A 174 4.12 -29.10 -1.29
N GLY A 175 4.71 -29.03 -2.48
CA GLY A 175 6.16 -29.09 -2.66
C GLY A 175 6.89 -27.95 -1.97
N PHE A 176 6.32 -26.74 -2.03
CA PHE A 176 6.84 -25.59 -1.29
C PHE A 176 6.78 -25.81 0.23
N LEU A 177 5.64 -26.25 0.75
CA LEU A 177 5.47 -26.51 2.19
C LEU A 177 6.34 -27.67 2.67
N ALA A 178 6.56 -28.71 1.86
CA ALA A 178 7.50 -29.78 2.18
C ALA A 178 8.95 -29.28 2.27
N ALA A 179 9.31 -28.25 1.49
CA ALA A 179 10.66 -27.70 1.47
C ALA A 179 10.90 -26.58 2.50
N HIS A 180 9.86 -25.82 2.86
CA HIS A 180 9.96 -24.57 3.61
C HIS A 180 8.95 -24.40 4.74
N GLY A 181 8.00 -25.34 4.93
CA GLY A 181 6.92 -25.22 5.90
C GLY A 181 7.37 -25.24 7.36
N ASP A 182 8.53 -25.83 7.65
CA ASP A 182 9.11 -25.90 9.00
C ASP A 182 9.93 -24.64 9.38
N GLU A 183 10.09 -23.68 8.47
CA GLU A 183 10.75 -22.39 8.72
C GLU A 183 9.82 -21.21 8.38
N PRO A 184 10.07 -19.98 8.88
CA PRO A 184 9.28 -18.84 8.47
C PRO A 184 9.32 -18.61 6.95
N PHE A 185 8.13 -18.50 6.34
CA PHE A 185 7.98 -18.23 4.92
C PHE A 185 7.00 -17.09 4.65
N LEU A 186 7.15 -16.41 3.52
CA LEU A 186 6.30 -15.31 3.10
C LEU A 186 5.24 -15.82 2.12
N ILE A 187 3.99 -15.43 2.35
CA ILE A 187 2.89 -15.57 1.41
C ILE A 187 2.52 -14.16 0.93
N PHE A 188 2.39 -13.97 -0.38
CA PHE A 188 1.85 -12.72 -0.93
C PHE A 188 0.76 -12.98 -1.95
N GLY A 189 -0.33 -12.20 -1.88
CA GLY A 189 -1.36 -12.17 -2.91
C GLY A 189 -2.43 -11.12 -2.64
N PHE A 190 -3.30 -10.88 -3.63
CA PHE A 190 -4.46 -10.02 -3.43
C PHE A 190 -5.49 -10.74 -2.55
N THR A 191 -6.19 -10.01 -1.66
CA THR A 191 -7.01 -10.65 -0.62
C THR A 191 -8.01 -11.67 -1.16
N PHE A 192 -8.71 -11.35 -2.26
CA PHE A 192 -9.67 -12.28 -2.86
C PHE A 192 -9.00 -13.53 -3.45
N MET A 193 -7.79 -13.39 -4.01
CA MET A 193 -7.03 -14.52 -4.56
C MET A 193 -6.50 -15.42 -3.45
N VAL A 194 -6.00 -14.82 -2.38
CA VAL A 194 -5.56 -15.55 -1.19
C VAL A 194 -6.72 -16.35 -0.62
N TRP A 195 -7.92 -15.77 -0.55
CA TRP A 195 -9.10 -16.49 -0.10
C TRP A 195 -9.54 -17.59 -1.07
N GLN A 196 -9.72 -17.28 -2.35
CA GLN A 196 -10.28 -18.21 -3.32
C GLN A 196 -9.30 -19.33 -3.69
N TYR A 197 -8.02 -19.02 -3.83
CA TYR A 197 -7.06 -19.96 -4.42
C TYR A 197 -6.04 -20.53 -3.44
N LEU A 198 -5.81 -19.89 -2.28
CA LEU A 198 -4.95 -20.46 -1.25
C LEU A 198 -5.77 -21.03 -0.09
N TYR A 199 -6.68 -20.27 0.51
CA TYR A 199 -7.43 -20.74 1.69
C TYR A 199 -8.29 -21.97 1.38
N GLU A 200 -9.05 -21.96 0.28
CA GLU A 200 -9.91 -23.10 -0.08
C GLU A 200 -9.11 -24.39 -0.27
N VAL A 201 -8.01 -24.30 -1.01
CA VAL A 201 -7.07 -25.40 -1.26
C VAL A 201 -6.39 -25.85 0.03
N ALA A 202 -5.91 -24.92 0.85
CA ALA A 202 -5.26 -25.22 2.12
C ALA A 202 -6.21 -25.94 3.07
N ARG A 203 -7.47 -25.51 3.14
CA ARG A 203 -8.49 -26.17 3.94
C ARG A 203 -8.84 -27.57 3.41
N GLU A 204 -9.06 -27.70 2.09
CA GLU A 204 -9.42 -28.98 1.46
C GLU A 204 -8.32 -30.03 1.65
N HIS A 205 -7.07 -29.64 1.47
CA HIS A 205 -5.91 -30.53 1.59
C HIS A 205 -5.26 -30.54 2.98
N ARG A 206 -5.84 -29.83 3.96
CA ARG A 206 -5.35 -29.73 5.36
C ARG A 206 -3.88 -29.30 5.44
N LEU A 207 -3.53 -28.29 4.66
CA LEU A 207 -2.18 -27.74 4.61
C LEU A 207 -1.90 -26.92 5.88
N ASP A 208 -0.72 -27.13 6.47
CA ASP A 208 -0.23 -26.33 7.60
C ASP A 208 0.51 -25.09 7.08
N LEU A 209 0.00 -23.92 7.47
CA LEU A 209 0.52 -22.60 7.15
C LEU A 209 0.99 -21.84 8.40
N SER A 210 1.16 -22.52 9.54
CA SER A 210 1.46 -21.92 10.84
C SER A 210 2.75 -21.09 10.89
N ASN A 211 3.76 -21.44 10.09
CA ASN A 211 5.01 -20.68 9.94
C ASN A 211 4.93 -19.55 8.90
N GLY A 212 3.82 -19.42 8.19
CA GLY A 212 3.60 -18.40 7.17
C GLY A 212 3.50 -16.98 7.74
N ILE A 213 3.91 -16.00 6.94
CA ILE A 213 3.54 -14.58 7.07
C ILE A 213 2.77 -14.22 5.82
N LEU A 214 1.50 -13.90 5.94
CA LEU A 214 0.71 -13.43 4.81
C LEU A 214 0.75 -11.90 4.76
N ILE A 215 1.31 -11.37 3.67
CA ILE A 215 1.09 -9.99 3.25
C ILE A 215 0.05 -10.00 2.14
N HIS A 216 -1.02 -9.25 2.31
CA HIS A 216 -2.04 -9.11 1.26
C HIS A 216 -2.44 -7.66 1.07
N SER A 217 -3.10 -7.38 -0.05
CA SER A 217 -3.61 -6.04 -0.35
C SER A 217 -4.83 -6.10 -1.26
N GLY A 218 -5.72 -5.10 -1.16
CA GLY A 218 -6.88 -4.91 -2.04
C GLY A 218 -7.87 -6.08 -2.09
N GLY A 219 -8.86 -6.02 -2.99
CA GLY A 219 -9.72 -7.18 -3.30
C GLY A 219 -10.85 -7.52 -2.33
N TRP A 220 -10.98 -6.84 -1.19
CA TRP A 220 -12.06 -7.09 -0.21
C TRP A 220 -13.48 -7.01 -0.82
N LYS A 221 -13.70 -6.13 -1.81
CA LYS A 221 -15.00 -6.00 -2.48
C LYS A 221 -15.49 -7.29 -3.13
N LYS A 222 -14.58 -8.11 -3.67
CA LYS A 222 -14.91 -9.40 -4.29
C LYS A 222 -15.30 -10.48 -3.27
N LEU A 223 -15.10 -10.23 -1.98
CA LEU A 223 -15.45 -11.13 -0.89
C LEU A 223 -16.74 -10.72 -0.16
N ILE A 224 -17.32 -9.56 -0.49
CA ILE A 224 -18.58 -9.08 0.11
C ILE A 224 -19.70 -10.10 -0.11
N ASP A 225 -19.85 -10.61 -1.34
CA ASP A 225 -20.87 -11.59 -1.69
C ASP A 225 -20.68 -12.94 -0.98
N ARG A 226 -19.49 -13.17 -0.40
CA ARG A 226 -19.14 -14.35 0.38
C ARG A 226 -19.24 -14.15 1.89
N ALA A 227 -19.65 -12.96 2.33
CA ALA A 227 -19.74 -12.55 3.74
C ALA A 227 -18.42 -12.78 4.52
N VAL A 228 -17.27 -12.50 3.89
CA VAL A 228 -15.96 -12.63 4.52
C VAL A 228 -15.38 -11.23 4.77
N ASP A 229 -15.43 -10.82 6.03
CA ASP A 229 -14.70 -9.64 6.53
C ASP A 229 -13.30 -10.03 7.05
N ASN A 230 -12.53 -9.04 7.50
CA ASN A 230 -11.17 -9.27 8.00
C ASN A 230 -11.14 -10.18 9.24
N THR A 231 -12.12 -10.04 10.12
CA THR A 231 -12.25 -10.85 11.34
C THR A 231 -12.46 -12.32 10.98
N GLU A 232 -13.42 -12.61 10.10
CA GLU A 232 -13.72 -13.96 9.64
C GLU A 232 -12.57 -14.55 8.81
N PHE A 233 -11.95 -13.75 7.95
CA PHE A 233 -10.77 -14.14 7.16
C PHE A 233 -9.66 -14.70 8.08
N ARG A 234 -9.28 -13.93 9.10
CA ARG A 234 -8.26 -14.31 10.07
C ARG A 234 -8.66 -15.52 10.90
N ARG A 235 -9.90 -15.53 11.38
CA ARG A 235 -10.43 -16.63 12.21
C ARG A 235 -10.36 -17.96 11.47
N ARG A 236 -10.77 -18.00 10.19
CA ARG A 236 -10.75 -19.22 9.38
C ARG A 236 -9.33 -19.68 9.04
N PHE A 237 -8.46 -18.76 8.63
CA PHE A 237 -7.05 -19.12 8.38
C PHE A 237 -6.37 -19.69 9.62
N ALA A 238 -6.56 -19.06 10.77
CA ALA A 238 -6.01 -19.55 12.03
C ALA A 238 -6.57 -20.92 12.41
N GLN A 239 -7.89 -21.12 12.31
CA GLN A 239 -8.54 -22.36 12.69
C GLN A 239 -8.19 -23.53 11.76
N ASP A 240 -8.20 -23.30 10.44
CA ASP A 240 -8.14 -24.39 9.45
C ASP A 240 -6.71 -24.69 8.99
N THR A 241 -5.79 -23.72 9.09
CA THR A 241 -4.42 -23.82 8.54
C THR A 241 -3.33 -23.41 9.53
N GLY A 242 -3.67 -22.89 10.71
CA GLY A 242 -2.70 -22.38 11.68
C GLY A 242 -2.08 -21.01 11.35
N LEU A 243 -2.38 -20.43 10.17
CA LEU A 243 -1.85 -19.13 9.76
C LEU A 243 -2.42 -18.00 10.63
N THR A 244 -1.56 -17.35 11.41
CA THR A 244 -1.94 -16.28 12.34
C THR A 244 -1.29 -14.93 12.03
N ARG A 245 -0.12 -14.92 11.37
CA ARG A 245 0.62 -13.71 11.00
C ARG A 245 0.13 -13.21 9.64
N ILE A 246 -0.98 -12.48 9.68
CA ILE A 246 -1.64 -11.91 8.51
C ILE A 246 -1.55 -10.40 8.62
N HIS A 247 -1.14 -9.72 7.56
CA HIS A 247 -1.06 -8.27 7.50
C HIS A 247 -1.53 -7.77 6.13
N ASN A 248 -2.55 -6.91 6.15
CA ASN A 248 -2.92 -6.11 4.99
C ASN A 248 -2.02 -4.88 4.87
N TYR A 249 -1.99 -4.25 3.69
CA TYR A 249 -1.47 -2.89 3.56
C TYR A 249 -2.28 -2.04 2.59
N TYR A 250 -2.25 -0.73 2.84
CA TYR A 250 -2.79 0.31 1.97
C TYR A 250 -1.64 1.12 1.35
N GLY A 251 -1.75 1.44 0.07
CA GLY A 251 -0.75 2.21 -0.65
C GLY A 251 -1.16 2.44 -2.10
N MET A 252 -0.45 3.34 -2.78
CA MET A 252 -0.76 3.75 -4.14
C MET A 252 0.50 4.15 -4.91
N VAL A 253 0.45 4.14 -6.23
CA VAL A 253 1.62 4.47 -7.07
C VAL A 253 2.00 5.94 -6.95
N GLU A 254 1.05 6.79 -6.56
CA GLU A 254 1.25 8.22 -6.39
C GLU A 254 1.96 8.57 -5.07
N GLN A 255 2.16 7.61 -4.16
CA GLN A 255 2.89 7.82 -2.90
C GLN A 255 3.98 6.74 -2.72
N LEU A 256 4.90 6.68 -3.69
CA LEU A 256 5.88 5.60 -3.80
C LEU A 256 6.78 5.45 -2.56
N GLY A 257 7.05 4.19 -2.20
CA GLY A 257 7.90 3.85 -1.06
C GLY A 257 7.16 3.93 0.27
N THR A 258 5.97 4.52 0.29
CA THR A 258 5.13 4.66 1.47
C THR A 258 3.94 3.71 1.38
N VAL A 259 3.84 2.85 2.38
CA VAL A 259 2.67 1.97 2.60
C VAL A 259 2.28 2.06 4.06
N PHE A 260 0.99 1.93 4.31
CA PHE A 260 0.41 1.85 5.64
C PHE A 260 0.12 0.38 5.90
N VAL A 261 0.76 -0.20 6.91
CA VAL A 261 0.73 -1.65 7.15
C VAL A 261 -0.14 -1.95 8.34
N GLU A 262 -0.88 -3.05 8.26
CA GLU A 262 -1.72 -3.53 9.33
C GLU A 262 -0.86 -4.10 10.47
N GLY A 263 -1.14 -3.65 11.69
CA GLY A 263 -0.39 -4.07 12.88
C GLY A 263 -0.58 -5.57 13.21
N PRO A 264 0.24 -6.12 14.12
CA PRO A 264 0.14 -7.52 14.58
C PRO A 264 -1.24 -7.97 15.05
N SER A 265 -2.05 -7.08 15.63
CA SER A 265 -3.43 -7.42 16.03
C SER A 265 -4.35 -7.66 14.84
N GLY A 266 -4.02 -7.12 13.67
CA GLY A 266 -4.86 -7.23 12.48
C GLY A 266 -6.07 -6.30 12.43
N ASN A 267 -6.13 -5.29 13.30
CA ASN A 267 -7.33 -4.46 13.45
C ASN A 267 -7.25 -3.10 12.74
N SER A 268 -6.05 -2.61 12.46
CA SER A 268 -5.86 -1.26 11.94
C SER A 268 -4.55 -1.14 11.17
N LEU A 269 -4.56 -0.23 10.20
CA LEU A 269 -3.38 0.24 9.48
C LEU A 269 -2.68 1.32 10.30
N TYR A 270 -1.36 1.37 10.19
CA TYR A 270 -0.51 2.34 10.89
C TYR A 270 0.39 3.07 9.91
N CYS A 271 0.70 4.32 10.22
CA CYS A 271 1.60 5.15 9.44
C CYS A 271 3.05 4.94 9.88
N PRO A 272 4.00 4.69 8.95
CA PRO A 272 5.42 4.72 9.28
C PRO A 272 5.85 6.15 9.65
N ASP A 273 6.94 6.32 10.40
CA ASP A 273 7.39 7.59 10.97
C ASP A 273 7.66 8.72 9.95
N PHE A 274 7.78 8.37 8.66
CA PHE A 274 7.98 9.30 7.53
C PHE A 274 6.68 9.59 6.76
N ALA A 275 5.52 9.21 7.30
CA ALA A 275 4.21 9.42 6.70
C ALA A 275 3.13 9.61 7.77
N ASP A 276 1.99 10.17 7.36
CA ASP A 276 0.81 10.24 8.20
C ASP A 276 -0.48 10.26 7.35
N VAL A 277 -1.63 10.21 8.02
CA VAL A 277 -2.94 10.40 7.40
C VAL A 277 -3.72 11.53 8.08
N VAL A 278 -4.51 12.25 7.28
CA VAL A 278 -5.52 13.20 7.73
C VAL A 278 -6.85 12.74 7.17
N ILE A 279 -7.87 12.57 8.02
CA ILE A 279 -9.22 12.20 7.55
C ILE A 279 -9.99 13.49 7.34
N ARG A 280 -10.30 13.82 6.09
CA ARG A 280 -10.91 15.10 5.72
C ARG A 280 -12.42 15.01 5.67
N ASP A 281 -13.07 16.00 6.25
CA ASP A 281 -14.49 16.23 6.02
C ASP A 281 -14.71 16.58 4.53
N PRO A 282 -15.59 15.87 3.79
CA PRO A 282 -15.78 16.09 2.36
C PRO A 282 -16.51 17.40 2.00
N GLU A 283 -17.12 18.07 2.98
CA GLU A 283 -17.83 19.34 2.77
C GLU A 283 -16.92 20.53 3.09
N THR A 284 -16.09 20.42 4.14
CA THR A 284 -15.28 21.54 4.66
C THR A 284 -13.78 21.38 4.47
N TRP A 285 -13.30 20.16 4.22
CA TRP A 285 -11.87 19.79 4.17
C TRP A 285 -11.09 20.02 5.48
N ALA A 286 -11.79 20.20 6.61
CA ALA A 286 -11.18 20.14 7.94
C ALA A 286 -10.82 18.69 8.31
N GLU A 287 -9.85 18.50 9.21
CA GLU A 287 -9.61 17.18 9.81
C GLU A 287 -10.82 16.74 10.65
N GLN A 288 -11.21 15.48 10.49
CA GLN A 288 -12.28 14.84 11.24
C GLN A 288 -11.79 14.40 12.63
N PRO A 289 -12.64 14.49 13.66
CA PRO A 289 -12.36 13.86 14.94
C PRO A 289 -12.15 12.35 14.83
N VAL A 290 -11.43 11.77 15.79
CA VAL A 290 -11.29 10.32 15.94
C VAL A 290 -12.68 9.65 15.97
N GLY A 291 -12.82 8.58 15.20
CA GLY A 291 -14.06 7.81 15.06
C GLY A 291 -15.03 8.35 13.99
N VAL A 292 -14.76 9.51 13.39
CA VAL A 292 -15.62 10.09 12.34
C VAL A 292 -15.05 9.78 10.95
N PRO A 293 -15.84 9.15 10.05
CA PRO A 293 -15.41 8.88 8.68
C PRO A 293 -15.21 10.15 7.83
N GLY A 294 -14.27 10.09 6.90
CA GLY A 294 -14.01 11.14 5.92
C GLY A 294 -13.14 10.65 4.76
N VAL A 295 -12.74 11.56 3.88
CA VAL A 295 -11.84 11.28 2.75
C VAL A 295 -10.41 11.18 3.27
N ILE A 296 -9.69 10.13 2.90
CA ILE A 296 -8.31 9.96 3.33
C ILE A 296 -7.42 10.92 2.56
N GLU A 297 -6.69 11.76 3.26
CA GLU A 297 -5.46 12.38 2.79
C GLU A 297 -4.27 11.61 3.34
N VAL A 298 -3.30 11.35 2.48
CA VAL A 298 -2.03 10.72 2.84
C VAL A 298 -0.90 11.73 2.69
N VAL A 299 0.00 11.79 3.67
CA VAL A 299 1.20 12.62 3.62
C VAL A 299 2.46 11.77 3.76
N SER A 300 3.54 12.16 3.10
CA SER A 300 4.82 11.45 3.15
C SER A 300 5.99 12.36 2.78
N THR A 301 7.12 12.16 3.45
CA THR A 301 8.36 12.91 3.18
C THR A 301 9.25 12.29 2.10
N VAL A 302 8.83 11.17 1.51
CA VAL A 302 9.61 10.41 0.52
C VAL A 302 9.58 11.01 -0.89
N PRO A 303 8.44 11.48 -1.44
CA PRO A 303 8.38 11.91 -2.84
C PRO A 303 9.13 13.25 -3.08
N ARG A 304 10.33 13.19 -3.66
CA ARG A 304 11.12 14.39 -4.02
C ARG A 304 11.13 14.72 -5.52
N SER A 305 10.93 13.73 -6.38
CA SER A 305 10.98 13.90 -7.84
C SER A 305 9.66 14.37 -8.47
N TYR A 306 8.57 14.39 -7.69
CA TYR A 306 7.24 14.83 -8.09
C TYR A 306 6.44 15.21 -6.82
N PRO A 307 5.41 16.08 -6.91
CA PRO A 307 4.64 16.58 -5.76
C PRO A 307 3.66 15.53 -5.20
N GLY A 308 4.20 14.41 -4.71
CA GLY A 308 3.44 13.29 -4.12
C GLY A 308 3.36 13.33 -2.59
N HIS A 309 3.88 14.38 -1.95
CA HIS A 309 4.08 14.46 -0.51
C HIS A 309 2.80 14.71 0.30
N ALA A 310 1.75 15.29 -0.29
CA ALA A 310 0.45 15.50 0.34
C ALA A 310 -0.68 15.29 -0.67
N LEU A 311 -1.43 14.19 -0.54
CA LEU A 311 -2.40 13.74 -1.53
C LEU A 311 -3.76 13.44 -0.90
N LEU A 312 -4.78 14.15 -1.37
CA LEU A 312 -6.17 13.80 -1.11
C LEU A 312 -6.58 12.64 -2.03
N THR A 313 -6.92 11.51 -1.43
CA THR A 313 -7.28 10.29 -2.15
C THR A 313 -8.75 10.30 -2.58
N GLU A 314 -9.21 9.21 -3.21
CA GLU A 314 -10.62 8.98 -3.53
C GLU A 314 -11.22 7.86 -2.64
N ASP A 315 -10.56 7.60 -1.51
CA ASP A 315 -10.90 6.55 -0.56
C ASP A 315 -11.42 7.16 0.76
N LEU A 316 -12.43 6.52 1.34
CA LEU A 316 -13.00 6.85 2.64
C LEU A 316 -12.28 6.07 3.73
N GLY A 317 -12.02 6.72 4.85
CA GLY A 317 -11.37 6.12 6.00
C GLY A 317 -11.81 6.75 7.31
N VAL A 318 -11.31 6.16 8.39
CA VAL A 318 -11.57 6.62 9.75
C VAL A 318 -10.35 6.32 10.60
N VAL A 319 -9.89 7.31 11.38
CA VAL A 319 -8.92 7.10 12.46
C VAL A 319 -9.69 6.60 13.66
N HIS A 320 -9.27 5.46 14.21
CA HIS A 320 -9.96 4.81 15.34
C HIS A 320 -9.37 5.18 16.70
N GLY A 321 -8.13 5.65 16.71
CA GLY A 321 -7.38 5.95 17.92
C GLY A 321 -6.00 6.51 17.58
N ILE A 322 -5.35 7.08 18.60
CA ILE A 322 -4.04 7.71 18.53
C ILE A 322 -3.24 7.23 19.73
N ASP A 323 -2.03 6.71 19.48
CA ASP A 323 -1.12 6.23 20.53
C ASP A 323 -1.72 5.15 21.45
N ASP A 324 -2.74 4.41 20.97
CA ASP A 324 -3.52 3.42 21.73
C ASP A 324 -3.53 2.01 21.08
N GLY A 325 -2.69 1.80 20.06
CA GLY A 325 -2.65 0.60 19.23
C GLY A 325 -1.39 -0.25 19.37
N ASP A 326 -1.17 -1.14 18.39
CA ASP A 326 0.02 -1.99 18.29
C ASP A 326 1.31 -1.17 18.14
N TRP A 327 1.20 -0.04 17.43
CA TRP A 327 2.27 0.92 17.24
C TRP A 327 1.80 2.34 17.54
N PRO A 328 2.72 3.26 17.93
CA PRO A 328 2.40 4.66 18.17
C PRO A 328 1.84 5.39 16.94
N GLY A 329 1.20 6.53 17.20
CA GLY A 329 0.53 7.42 16.26
C GLY A 329 -0.91 7.01 15.93
N LYS A 330 -1.45 7.58 14.84
CA LYS A 330 -2.78 7.25 14.33
C LYS A 330 -2.89 5.79 13.88
N ARG A 331 -3.96 5.11 14.29
CA ARG A 331 -4.42 3.82 13.71
C ARG A 331 -5.73 4.02 12.96
N PHE A 332 -5.82 3.53 11.73
CA PHE A 332 -6.97 3.82 10.86
C PHE A 332 -7.41 2.61 10.03
N SER A 333 -8.58 2.71 9.41
CA SER A 333 -9.02 1.75 8.38
C SER A 333 -9.52 2.46 7.13
N VAL A 334 -9.48 1.73 6.01
CA VAL A 334 -10.08 2.14 4.74
C VAL A 334 -11.47 1.51 4.65
N LEU A 335 -12.50 2.34 4.57
CA LEU A 335 -13.90 1.92 4.50
C LEU A 335 -14.34 1.59 3.07
N GLY A 336 -13.65 2.14 2.08
CA GLY A 336 -13.92 1.88 0.67
C GLY A 336 -13.64 3.09 -0.20
N ARG A 337 -14.11 3.05 -1.44
CA ARG A 337 -14.02 4.15 -2.40
C ARG A 337 -15.19 5.10 -2.25
N LEU A 338 -14.98 6.39 -2.52
CA LEU A 338 -16.10 7.32 -2.70
C LEU A 338 -17.06 6.83 -3.78
N PRO A 339 -18.39 7.00 -3.61
CA PRO A 339 -19.36 6.72 -4.67
C PRO A 339 -19.01 7.52 -5.94
N ARG A 340 -18.97 6.85 -7.10
CA ARG A 340 -18.56 7.39 -8.42
C ARG A 340 -17.05 7.65 -8.63
N ALA A 341 -16.17 7.24 -7.70
CA ALA A 341 -14.75 7.15 -8.01
C ALA A 341 -14.50 6.04 -9.05
N GLU A 342 -13.55 6.24 -9.97
CA GLU A 342 -13.18 5.21 -10.94
C GLU A 342 -12.65 3.96 -10.22
N ALA A 343 -12.90 2.77 -10.80
CA ALA A 343 -12.27 1.54 -10.33
C ALA A 343 -10.75 1.63 -10.51
N ARG A 344 -9.99 1.60 -9.42
CA ARG A 344 -8.53 1.49 -9.41
C ARG A 344 -8.14 0.50 -8.32
N GLY A 345 -7.63 -0.64 -8.72
CA GLY A 345 -7.20 -1.67 -7.79
C GLY A 345 -6.53 -2.78 -8.56
N CYS A 346 -5.38 -3.22 -8.07
CA CYS A 346 -4.67 -4.37 -8.63
C CYS A 346 -5.53 -5.63 -8.65
N SER A 347 -6.48 -5.76 -7.71
CA SER A 347 -7.44 -6.86 -7.63
C SER A 347 -8.52 -6.81 -8.71
N ASP A 348 -8.85 -5.62 -9.21
CA ASP A 348 -10.04 -5.40 -10.04
C ASP A 348 -9.79 -5.76 -11.51
N THR A 349 -8.51 -5.89 -11.90
CA THR A 349 -8.11 -6.26 -13.27
C THR A 349 -8.15 -7.77 -13.55
N PHE A 350 -8.58 -8.60 -12.59
CA PHE A 350 -8.71 -10.04 -12.78
C PHE A 350 -10.18 -10.45 -13.02
N SER A 351 -10.43 -11.03 -14.18
CA SER A 351 -11.72 -11.60 -14.60
C SER A 351 -11.61 -13.12 -14.71
N GLY A 352 -11.40 -13.80 -13.58
CA GLY A 352 -11.64 -15.25 -13.48
C GLY A 352 -13.12 -15.47 -13.17
N GLY A 353 -13.84 -16.13 -14.07
CA GLY A 353 -15.27 -16.38 -13.92
C GLY A 353 -15.56 -17.25 -12.69
N ALA A 354 -16.56 -16.85 -11.92
CA ALA A 354 -17.22 -17.78 -11.01
C ALA A 354 -17.95 -18.81 -11.87
N ALA A 355 -17.57 -20.09 -11.72
CA ALA A 355 -18.43 -21.22 -12.04
C ALA A 355 -19.07 -21.70 -10.73
#